data_AF-A0A257CT43-F1
#
_entry.id   AF-A0A257CT43-F1
#
_cell.length_a   1.000
_cell.length_b   1.000
_cell.length_c   1.000
_cell.angle_alpha   90.00
_cell.angle_beta   90.00
_cell.angle_gamma   90.00
#
_symmetry.space_group_name_H-M   'P 1'
#
loop_
_entity.id
_entity.type
_entity.pdbx_description
1 polymer ?
#
loop_
_entity_poly.entity_id
_entity_poly.type
_entity_poly.pdbx_seq_one_letter_code
_entity_poly.pdbx_strand_id
1 'polypeptide(L)'
;MASVRVEQRNAHLAGPVRLEFVNRRDGKLARALLTAISNTRHGSGGERKEECTAVQWTLWGKQAEHAAEYLGKGSHVNVVGRLRNNNYQDNDGADVYAMAFTCEEIDYLDSRASSEARQVRAQEGEGWGESSLETPTQQQRRRSANRLNASRKPKQG
;
A
#
# COMPACT_ATOMS: atom_id res chain seq x y z
N MET A 1 -9.06 -15.29 29.48
CA MET A 1 -8.94 -15.86 28.12
C MET A 1 -7.58 -15.45 27.56
N ALA A 2 -6.79 -16.38 27.05
CA ALA A 2 -5.56 -16.04 26.35
C ALA A 2 -5.90 -15.46 24.97
N SER A 3 -5.37 -14.28 24.65
CA SER A 3 -5.46 -13.68 23.32
C SER A 3 -4.06 -13.49 22.76
N VAL A 4 -3.89 -13.79 21.47
CA VAL A 4 -2.66 -13.49 20.75
C VAL A 4 -2.83 -12.12 20.11
N ARG A 5 -2.08 -11.13 20.63
CA ARG A 5 -2.03 -9.79 20.06
C ARG A 5 -1.04 -9.77 18.90
N VAL A 6 -1.46 -9.21 17.77
CA VAL A 6 -0.63 -9.04 16.58
C VAL A 6 -0.53 -7.56 16.30
N GLU A 7 0.68 -7.11 16.01
CA GLU A 7 0.98 -5.71 15.69
C GLU A 7 1.79 -5.67 14.39
N GLN A 8 1.30 -4.89 13.44
CA GLN A 8 1.97 -4.66 12.15
C GLN A 8 2.22 -3.16 12.02
N ARG A 9 3.51 -2.77 12.09
CA ARG A 9 3.95 -1.36 12.04
C ARG A 9 4.48 -0.97 10.67
N ASN A 10 4.44 0.32 10.38
CA ASN A 10 4.96 0.94 9.17
C ASN A 10 4.45 0.25 7.88
N ALA A 11 3.18 -0.15 7.90
CA ALA A 11 2.58 -0.93 6.84
C ALA A 11 1.90 -0.02 5.81
N HIS A 12 1.92 -0.43 4.54
CA HIS A 12 1.22 0.26 3.47
C HIS A 12 0.10 -0.62 2.93
N LEU A 13 -1.06 -0.03 2.64
CA LEU A 13 -2.17 -0.77 2.06
C LEU A 13 -1.86 -1.19 0.61
N ALA A 14 -1.97 -2.49 0.32
CA ALA A 14 -1.73 -3.05 -1.01
C ALA A 14 -2.78 -2.61 -2.03
N GLY A 15 -4.00 -2.32 -1.56
CA GLY A 15 -5.16 -1.99 -2.37
C GLY A 15 -6.17 -1.14 -1.60
N PRO A 16 -7.32 -0.82 -2.23
CA PRO A 16 -8.38 -0.09 -1.56
C PRO A 16 -9.01 -0.92 -0.43
N VAL A 17 -9.60 -0.22 0.54
CA VAL A 17 -10.38 -0.86 1.60
C VAL A 17 -11.71 -1.34 1.01
N ARG A 18 -12.03 -2.62 1.17
CA ARG A 18 -13.31 -3.19 0.74
C ARG A 18 -14.31 -3.11 1.88
N LEU A 19 -15.31 -2.24 1.76
CA LEU A 19 -16.39 -2.10 2.73
C LEU A 19 -17.60 -2.94 2.31
N GLU A 20 -18.11 -3.74 3.24
CA GLU A 20 -19.31 -4.53 3.08
C GLU A 20 -20.21 -4.38 4.31
N PHE A 21 -21.51 -4.59 4.13
CA PHE A 21 -22.47 -4.59 5.23
C PHE A 21 -23.01 -6.00 5.45
N VAL A 22 -22.78 -6.53 6.65
CA VAL A 22 -23.31 -7.83 7.07
C VAL A 22 -24.64 -7.62 7.78
N ASN A 23 -25.69 -8.29 7.31
CA ASN A 23 -27.01 -8.23 7.95
C ASN A 23 -26.97 -8.99 9.29
N ARG A 24 -27.33 -8.32 10.38
CA ARG A 24 -27.61 -8.91 11.70
C ARG A 24 -29.07 -8.68 12.08
N ARG A 25 -29.52 -9.41 13.11
CA ARG A 25 -30.88 -9.29 13.68
C ARG A 25 -31.24 -7.84 14.05
N ASP A 26 -30.24 -7.09 14.54
CA ASP A 26 -30.39 -5.73 15.04
C ASP A 26 -30.02 -4.65 14.01
N GLY A 27 -29.83 -5.02 12.74
CA GLY A 27 -29.48 -4.11 11.65
C GLY A 27 -28.21 -4.48 10.88
N LYS A 28 -27.71 -3.55 10.08
CA LYS A 28 -26.50 -3.75 9.26
C LYS A 28 -25.25 -3.45 10.08
N LEU A 29 -24.24 -4.31 9.98
CA LEU A 29 -22.92 -4.09 10.55
C LEU A 29 -21.89 -3.90 9.43
N ALA A 30 -21.17 -2.78 9.46
CA ALA A 30 -20.04 -2.57 8.58
C ALA A 30 -18.89 -3.57 8.86
N ARG A 31 -18.33 -4.11 7.79
CA ARG A 31 -17.16 -4.97 7.74
C ARG A 31 -16.21 -4.41 6.69
N ALA A 32 -14.96 -4.17 7.07
CA ALA A 32 -13.94 -3.74 6.12
C ALA A 32 -12.82 -4.76 6.03
N LEU A 33 -12.38 -5.04 4.81
CA LEU A 33 -11.20 -5.84 4.52
C LEU A 33 -10.11 -4.93 3.94
N LEU A 34 -8.92 -5.01 4.52
CA LEU A 34 -7.74 -4.34 4.01
C LEU A 34 -6.54 -5.29 4.04
N THR A 35 -5.63 -5.12 3.09
CA THR A 35 -4.38 -5.88 3.03
C THR A 35 -3.22 -4.93 3.30
N ALA A 36 -2.51 -5.14 4.40
CA ALA A 36 -1.39 -4.33 4.82
C ALA A 36 -0.08 -5.07 4.58
N ILE A 37 0.86 -4.39 3.91
CA ILE A 37 2.19 -4.91 3.59
C ILE A 37 3.22 -4.17 4.42
N SER A 38 4.02 -4.91 5.17
CA SER A 38 5.17 -4.40 5.92
C SER A 38 6.43 -5.11 5.49
N ASN A 39 7.52 -4.35 5.30
CA ASN A 39 8.81 -4.90 4.92
C ASN A 39 9.78 -4.80 6.10
N THR A 40 10.40 -5.92 6.44
CA THR A 40 11.46 -5.97 7.45
C THR A 40 12.78 -6.22 6.75
N ARG A 41 13.80 -5.43 7.11
CA ARG A 41 15.14 -5.53 6.53
C ARG A 41 16.09 -6.07 7.58
N HIS A 42 16.75 -7.18 7.25
CA HIS A 42 17.74 -7.81 8.12
C HIS A 42 19.12 -7.87 7.44
N GLY A 43 20.17 -7.78 8.24
CA GLY A 43 21.57 -7.84 7.79
C GLY A 43 22.22 -6.48 7.45
N SER A 44 23.53 -6.51 7.23
CA SER A 44 24.36 -5.36 6.84
C SER A 44 25.22 -5.69 5.62
N GLY A 45 25.59 -4.68 4.82
CA GLY A 45 26.44 -4.86 3.64
C GLY A 45 25.77 -5.63 2.50
N GLY A 46 26.52 -6.52 1.85
CA GLY A 46 26.09 -7.29 0.66
C GLY A 46 25.09 -8.42 0.93
N GLU A 47 24.80 -8.74 2.19
CA GLU A 47 23.87 -9.82 2.57
C GLU A 47 22.51 -9.31 3.05
N ARG A 48 22.14 -8.09 2.66
CA ARG A 48 20.86 -7.48 3.09
C ARG A 48 19.68 -8.29 2.53
N LYS A 49 18.88 -8.87 3.43
CA LYS A 49 17.65 -9.59 3.10
C LYS A 49 16.45 -8.70 3.40
N GLU A 50 15.53 -8.62 2.46
CA GLU A 50 14.23 -7.98 2.64
C GLU A 50 13.15 -9.05 2.72
N GLU A 51 12.37 -9.02 3.79
CA GLU A 51 11.21 -9.89 3.97
C GLU A 51 9.94 -9.04 3.89
N CYS A 52 9.00 -9.48 3.06
CA CYS A 52 7.74 -8.80 2.82
C CYS A 52 6.60 -9.63 3.40
N THR A 53 5.91 -9.10 4.41
CA THR A 53 4.75 -9.74 5.02
C THR A 53 3.48 -9.02 4.62
N ALA A 54 2.60 -9.71 3.89
CA ALA A 54 1.27 -9.23 3.55
C ALA A 54 0.23 -9.90 4.48
N VAL A 55 -0.54 -9.09 5.20
CA VAL A 55 -1.57 -9.57 6.12
C VAL A 55 -2.91 -8.95 5.75
N GLN A 56 -3.94 -9.79 5.65
CA GLN A 56 -5.32 -9.33 5.47
C GLN A 56 -5.99 -9.13 6.83
N TRP A 57 -6.40 -7.91 7.11
CA TRP A 57 -7.08 -7.51 8.33
C TRP A 57 -8.58 -7.35 8.10
N THR A 58 -9.36 -7.80 9.09
CA THR A 58 -10.81 -7.56 9.15
C THR A 58 -11.12 -6.55 10.23
N LEU A 59 -11.81 -5.48 9.85
CA LEU A 59 -12.30 -4.42 10.73
C LEU A 59 -13.83 -4.50 10.81
N TRP A 60 -14.41 -4.04 11.92
CA TRP A 60 -15.84 -4.12 12.17
C TRP A 60 -16.42 -2.80 12.69
N GLY A 61 -17.70 -2.57 12.42
CA GLY A 61 -18.45 -1.41 12.93
C GLY A 61 -17.88 -0.08 12.46
N LYS A 62 -17.89 0.93 13.33
CA LYS A 62 -17.44 2.30 13.00
C LYS A 62 -16.02 2.34 12.47
N GLN A 63 -15.13 1.49 12.98
CA GLN A 63 -13.74 1.45 12.52
C GLN A 63 -13.65 0.99 11.07
N ALA A 64 -14.54 0.08 10.62
CA ALA A 64 -14.61 -0.31 9.22
C ALA A 64 -15.08 0.84 8.33
N GLU A 65 -16.07 1.61 8.78
CA GLU A 65 -16.58 2.78 8.05
C GLU A 65 -15.50 3.86 7.91
N HIS A 66 -14.83 4.22 9.01
CA HIS A 66 -13.73 5.18 8.98
C HIS A 66 -12.53 4.70 8.16
N ALA A 67 -12.20 3.41 8.20
CA ALA A 67 -11.13 2.88 7.36
C ALA A 67 -11.48 3.03 5.87
N ALA A 68 -12.72 2.77 5.47
CA ALA A 68 -13.15 2.92 4.09
C ALA A 68 -13.22 4.39 3.63
N GLU A 69 -13.51 5.32 4.55
CA GLU A 69 -13.58 6.75 4.27
C GLU A 69 -12.19 7.39 4.09
N TYR A 70 -11.23 7.03 4.95
CA TYR A 70 -9.93 7.72 5.02
C TYR A 70 -8.77 6.95 4.39
N LEU A 71 -8.86 5.63 4.26
CA LEU A 71 -7.77 4.81 3.75
C LEU A 71 -8.01 4.39 2.29
N GLY A 72 -6.93 4.38 1.52
CA GLY A 72 -6.91 3.91 0.14
C GLY A 72 -5.64 3.13 -0.15
N LYS A 73 -5.45 2.78 -1.42
CA LYS A 73 -4.22 2.11 -1.86
C LYS A 73 -3.00 2.96 -1.51
N GLY A 74 -2.01 2.35 -0.89
CA GLY A 74 -0.78 2.99 -0.46
C GLY A 74 -0.91 3.86 0.79
N SER A 75 -2.04 3.82 1.51
CA SER A 75 -2.13 4.48 2.82
C SER A 75 -1.17 3.86 3.83
N HIS A 76 -0.52 4.70 4.62
CA HIS A 76 0.45 4.33 5.63
C HIS A 76 -0.23 4.18 7.00
N VAL A 77 -0.12 2.99 7.60
CA VAL A 77 -0.85 2.63 8.81
C VAL A 77 0.00 1.80 9.79
N ASN A 78 -0.34 1.89 11.07
CA ASN A 78 -0.04 0.84 12.04
C ASN A 78 -1.33 0.11 12.37
N VAL A 79 -1.29 -1.22 12.41
CA VAL A 79 -2.46 -2.04 12.71
C VAL A 79 -2.16 -2.91 13.93
N VAL A 80 -3.05 -2.85 14.91
CA VAL A 80 -3.04 -3.72 16.08
C VAL A 80 -4.34 -4.50 16.10
N GLY A 81 -4.23 -5.76 16.47
CA GLY A 81 -5.42 -6.54 16.77
C GLY A 81 -5.10 -7.92 17.29
N ARG A 82 -5.97 -8.86 16.97
CA ARG A 82 -5.91 -10.23 17.46
C ARG A 82 -5.86 -11.23 16.32
N LEU A 83 -5.11 -12.28 16.56
CA LEU A 83 -5.12 -13.48 15.74
C LEU A 83 -6.16 -14.46 16.28
N ARG A 84 -6.91 -15.08 15.37
CA ARG A 84 -7.78 -16.23 15.66
C ARG A 84 -7.47 -17.35 14.70
N ASN A 85 -7.53 -18.56 15.21
CA ASN A 85 -7.52 -19.74 14.36
C ASN A 85 -8.92 -19.95 13.77
N ASN A 86 -8.99 -20.16 12.45
CA ASN A 86 -10.21 -20.39 11.70
C ASN A 86 -10.07 -21.68 10.89
N ASN A 87 -9.97 -22.80 11.61
CA ASN A 87 -9.94 -24.12 10.98
C ASN A 87 -11.34 -24.52 10.55
N TYR A 88 -11.48 -24.99 9.32
CA TYR A 88 -12.74 -25.52 8.81
C TYR A 88 -12.44 -26.71 7.88
N GLN A 89 -13.44 -27.58 7.71
CA GLN A 89 -13.36 -28.68 6.77
C GLN A 89 -13.93 -28.22 5.43
N ASP A 90 -13.17 -28.41 4.36
CA ASP A 90 -13.66 -28.13 3.01
C ASP A 90 -14.69 -29.19 2.58
N ASN A 91 -15.42 -28.94 1.49
CA ASN A 91 -16.46 -29.82 0.96
C ASN A 91 -15.93 -31.22 0.62
N ASP A 92 -14.64 -31.34 0.32
CA ASP A 92 -13.95 -32.60 0.04
C ASP A 92 -13.49 -33.35 1.31
N GLY A 93 -13.83 -32.82 2.50
CA GLY A 93 -13.49 -33.42 3.79
C GLY A 93 -12.07 -33.11 4.29
N ALA A 94 -11.32 -32.25 3.59
CA ALA A 94 -9.96 -31.86 4.00
C ALA A 94 -9.97 -30.75 5.05
N ASP A 95 -9.11 -30.86 6.07
CA ASP A 95 -8.93 -29.81 7.07
C ASP A 95 -8.13 -28.63 6.49
N VAL A 96 -8.76 -27.45 6.47
CA VAL A 96 -8.14 -26.19 6.06
C VAL A 96 -7.78 -25.38 7.29
N TYR A 97 -6.49 -25.12 7.46
CA TYR A 97 -5.96 -24.27 8.52
C TYR A 97 -5.85 -22.82 8.02
N ALA A 98 -6.71 -21.94 8.54
CA ALA A 98 -6.66 -20.52 8.20
C ALA A 98 -6.44 -19.65 9.44
N MET A 99 -5.60 -18.63 9.30
CA MET A 99 -5.39 -17.61 10.31
C MET A 99 -6.24 -16.39 9.98
N ALA A 100 -7.08 -15.98 10.93
CA ALA A 100 -7.91 -14.79 10.81
C ALA A 100 -7.37 -13.66 11.68
N PHE A 101 -7.11 -12.51 11.06
CA PHE A 101 -6.64 -11.30 11.76
C PHE A 101 -7.79 -10.31 11.89
N THR A 102 -8.20 -10.03 13.13
CA THR A 102 -9.18 -9.00 13.43
C THR A 102 -8.46 -7.79 13.99
N CYS A 103 -8.63 -6.64 13.34
CA CYS A 103 -8.07 -5.39 13.81
C CYS A 103 -8.91 -4.85 14.97
N GLU A 104 -8.24 -4.35 15.99
CA GLU A 104 -8.84 -3.71 17.18
C GLU A 104 -8.50 -2.23 17.26
N GLU A 105 -7.33 -1.84 16.73
CA GLU A 105 -6.85 -0.46 16.71
C GLU A 105 -6.04 -0.25 15.43
N ILE A 106 -6.19 0.94 14.84
CA ILE A 106 -5.50 1.33 13.62
C ILE A 106 -5.09 2.79 13.70
N ASP A 107 -3.79 3.05 13.52
CA ASP A 107 -3.24 4.39 13.45
C ASP A 107 -3.01 4.77 12.00
N TYR A 108 -3.46 5.97 11.62
CA TYR A 108 -3.22 6.51 10.29
C TYR A 108 -1.98 7.40 10.36
N LEU A 109 -0.96 7.05 9.59
CA LEU A 109 0.33 7.74 9.60
C LEU A 109 0.47 8.75 8.47
N ASP A 110 -0.56 8.86 7.63
CA ASP A 110 -0.63 9.84 6.55
C ASP A 110 -1.12 11.21 7.05
N SER A 111 -0.57 12.28 6.45
CA SER A 111 -1.15 13.61 6.63
C SER A 111 -2.45 13.74 5.83
N ARG A 112 -3.40 14.55 6.29
CA ARG A 112 -4.65 14.81 5.55
C ARG A 112 -4.41 15.25 4.10
N ALA A 113 -3.38 16.07 3.87
CA ALA A 113 -3.00 16.50 2.53
C ALA A 113 -2.52 15.32 1.65
N SER A 114 -1.79 14.35 2.22
CA SER A 114 -1.33 13.19 1.45
C SER A 114 -2.43 12.16 1.20
N SER A 115 -3.45 12.07 2.08
CA SER A 115 -4.64 11.25 1.80
C SER A 115 -5.50 11.86 0.68
N GLU A 116 -5.74 13.17 0.71
CA GLU A 116 -6.52 13.88 -0.31
C GLU A 116 -5.85 13.82 -1.69
N ALA A 117 -4.54 14.06 -1.76
CA ALA A 117 -3.79 13.94 -3.02
C ALA A 117 -3.85 12.53 -3.63
N ARG A 118 -3.88 11.48 -2.80
CA ARG A 118 -4.07 10.10 -3.27
C ARG A 118 -5.49 9.83 -3.77
N GLN A 119 -6.52 10.39 -3.13
CA GLN A 119 -7.90 10.24 -3.58
C GLN A 119 -8.13 10.90 -4.94
N VAL A 120 -7.60 12.11 -5.16
CA VAL A 120 -7.67 12.80 -6.46
C VAL A 120 -7.00 11.96 -7.55
N ARG A 121 -5.77 11.47 -7.29
CA ARG A 121 -5.02 10.66 -8.25
C ARG A 121 -5.66 9.29 -8.54
N ALA A 122 -6.39 8.72 -7.58
CA ALA A 122 -7.09 7.45 -7.77
C ALA A 122 -8.33 7.60 -8.67
N GLN A 123 -8.98 8.78 -8.69
CA GLN A 123 -10.13 9.06 -9.56
C GLN A 123 -9.73 9.38 -11.01
N GLU A 124 -8.51 9.88 -11.23
CA GLU A 124 -7.97 10.18 -12.57
C GLU A 124 -7.29 8.96 -13.24
N GLY A 125 -7.32 7.79 -12.59
CA GLY A 125 -6.49 6.61 -12.92
C GLY A 125 -7.13 5.52 -13.77
N GLU A 126 -8.25 5.78 -14.46
CA GLU A 126 -8.82 4.86 -15.48
C GLU A 126 -8.71 5.44 -16.89
N GLY A 127 -7.46 5.65 -17.32
CA GLY A 127 -7.13 5.93 -18.72
C GLY A 127 -5.89 5.13 -19.10
N TRP A 128 -6.08 4.01 -19.81
CA TRP A 128 -5.01 3.34 -20.53
C TRP A 128 -4.53 4.26 -21.66
N GLY A 129 -3.72 5.25 -21.32
CA GLY A 129 -3.00 6.12 -22.23
C GLY A 129 -1.59 5.59 -22.39
N GLU A 130 -1.37 4.89 -23.49
CA GLU A 130 -0.05 4.55 -24.01
C GLU A 130 0.81 5.83 -24.08
N SER A 131 1.73 5.99 -23.14
CA SER A 131 2.71 7.07 -23.12
C SER A 131 4.09 6.42 -23.07
N SER A 132 4.64 6.27 -24.26
CA SER A 132 6.04 6.01 -24.61
C SER A 132 7.04 6.28 -23.48
N LEU A 133 7.82 5.26 -23.15
CA LEU A 133 9.03 5.34 -22.32
C LEU A 133 10.06 6.24 -23.00
N GLU A 134 10.09 7.53 -22.68
CA GLU A 134 11.24 8.39 -22.98
C GLU A 134 12.22 8.37 -21.80
N THR A 135 13.38 7.73 -22.03
CA THR A 135 14.49 7.66 -21.08
C THR A 135 15.19 9.02 -20.97
N PRO A 136 15.48 9.55 -19.77
CA PRO A 136 16.16 10.82 -19.61
C PRO A 136 17.67 10.63 -19.80
N THR A 137 18.15 10.57 -21.05
CA THR A 137 19.61 10.49 -21.31
C THR A 137 20.09 11.38 -22.45
N GLN A 138 19.23 12.22 -23.04
CA GLN A 138 19.62 13.07 -24.18
C GLN A 138 19.94 14.54 -23.88
N GLN A 139 19.83 15.00 -22.61
CA GLN A 139 20.10 16.41 -22.29
C GLN A 139 21.59 16.71 -22.03
N GLN A 140 22.44 15.70 -21.80
CA GLN A 140 23.88 15.90 -21.59
C GLN A 140 24.72 15.87 -22.88
N ARG A 141 24.20 15.35 -24.00
CA ARG A 141 24.92 15.33 -25.29
C ARG A 141 24.84 16.62 -26.09
N ARG A 142 23.89 17.52 -25.81
CA ARG A 142 23.78 18.82 -26.52
C ARG A 142 24.69 19.91 -25.95
N ARG A 143 25.25 19.75 -24.75
CA ARG A 143 26.16 20.75 -24.13
C ARG A 143 27.62 20.63 -24.56
N SER A 144 28.05 19.49 -25.12
CA SER A 144 29.43 19.29 -25.61
C SER A 144 29.64 19.74 -27.06
N ALA A 145 28.60 19.76 -27.89
CA ALA A 145 28.71 20.17 -29.31
C ALA A 145 28.82 21.70 -29.50
N ASN A 146 28.33 22.51 -28.55
CA ASN A 146 28.33 23.97 -28.70
C ASN A 146 29.62 24.65 -28.22
N ARG A 147 30.60 23.89 -27.69
CA ARG A 147 31.88 24.41 -27.20
C ARG A 147 33.02 24.30 -28.23
N LEU A 148 32.82 23.53 -29.31
CA LEU A 148 33.82 23.33 -30.37
C LEU A 148 33.71 24.36 -31.52
N ASN A 149 32.61 25.11 -31.63
CA ASN A 149 32.40 26.06 -32.73
C ASN A 149 32.72 27.53 -32.40
N ALA A 150 33.26 27.80 -31.21
CA ALA A 150 33.62 29.16 -30.77
C ALA A 150 35.10 29.53 -30.99
N SER A 151 35.91 28.66 -31.60
CA SER A 151 37.37 28.86 -31.76
C SER A 151 37.84 29.12 -33.20
N ARG A 152 36.95 29.50 -34.12
CA ARG A 152 37.35 29.86 -35.49
C ARG A 152 36.62 31.12 -35.98
N LYS A 153 37.14 32.29 -35.62
CA LYS A 153 37.00 33.51 -36.44
C LYS A 153 38.40 34.09 -36.72
N PRO A 154 38.80 34.26 -37.99
CA PRO A 154 40.00 35.00 -38.33
C PRO A 154 39.73 36.51 -38.22
N LYS A 155 40.69 37.26 -37.68
CA LYS A 155 40.79 38.71 -37.84
C LYS A 155 41.08 39.00 -39.30
N GLN A 156 40.19 39.72 -39.99
CA GLN A 156 40.51 40.35 -41.27
C GLN A 156 40.83 41.83 -40.99
N GLY A 157 41.99 42.27 -41.48
CA GLY A 157 42.23 43.65 -41.89
C GLY A 157 42.06 43.74 -43.40
#